data_AF-A0A0F9MIK3-F1
#
_entry.id   AF-A0A0F9MIK3-F1
#
_cell.length_a   1.000
_cell.length_b   1.000
_cell.length_c   1.000
_cell.angle_alpha   90.00
_cell.angle_beta   90.00
_cell.angle_gamma   90.00
#
_symmetry.space_group_name_H-M   'P 1'
#
loop_
_entity.id
_entity.type
_entity.pdbx_description
1 polymer ?
#
loop_
_entity_poly.entity_id
_entity_poly.type
_entity_poly.pdbx_seq_one_letter_code
_entity_poly.pdbx_strand_id
1 'polypeptide(L)'
;MSTRQELRLDSSMMDMLVMISECNPGALNVLMQLVQKDDGLGIILDLDDMNIRGTQIWIGYKDFCGEDLGKFIEKVLARDADMVGAINREGLMGNHIHKAVVNGALFDNRELLSE
;
A
#
# COMPACT_ATOMS: atom_id res chain seq x y z
N MET A 1 -0.03 4.45 -20.72
CA MET A 1 -0.53 4.30 -19.35
C MET A 1 -0.57 2.83 -19.04
N SER A 2 0.35 2.36 -18.20
CA SER A 2 0.36 0.96 -17.74
C SER A 2 -0.52 0.84 -16.50
N THR A 3 -1.58 0.04 -16.59
CA THR A 3 -2.47 -0.24 -15.44
C THR A 3 -1.78 -1.21 -14.48
N ARG A 4 -1.76 -0.90 -13.18
CA ARG A 4 -1.22 -1.79 -12.14
C ARG A 4 -2.00 -3.12 -12.11
N GLN A 5 -1.31 -4.23 -11.90
CA GLN A 5 -1.94 -5.56 -11.82
C GLN A 5 -2.99 -5.59 -10.69
N GLU A 6 -4.22 -5.97 -11.01
CA GLU A 6 -5.32 -6.08 -10.05
C GLU A 6 -5.22 -7.34 -9.18
N LEU A 7 -5.68 -7.24 -7.93
CA LEU A 7 -5.88 -8.39 -7.05
C LEU A 7 -7.05 -9.25 -7.53
N ARG A 8 -6.79 -10.55 -7.67
CA ARG A 8 -7.82 -11.54 -7.98
C ARG A 8 -8.18 -12.32 -6.72
N LEU A 9 -9.47 -12.45 -6.42
CA LEU A 9 -9.98 -13.14 -5.23
C LEU A 9 -9.68 -14.65 -5.21
N ASP A 10 -9.32 -15.24 -6.36
CA ASP A 10 -8.89 -16.63 -6.48
C ASP A 10 -7.39 -16.84 -6.25
N SER A 11 -6.64 -15.77 -6.00
CA SER A 11 -5.19 -15.83 -5.71
C SER A 11 -4.95 -16.43 -4.33
N SER A 12 -3.84 -17.14 -4.16
CA SER A 12 -3.42 -17.53 -2.81
C SER A 12 -3.04 -16.29 -2.00
N MET A 13 -3.15 -16.39 -0.66
CA MET A 13 -2.68 -15.34 0.25
C MET A 13 -1.22 -14.98 -0.03
N MET A 14 -0.37 -15.98 -0.30
CA MET A 14 1.05 -15.76 -0.59
C MET A 14 1.26 -14.96 -1.88
N ASP A 15 0.53 -15.29 -2.95
CA ASP A 15 0.63 -14.57 -4.23
C ASP A 15 0.19 -13.11 -4.08
N MET A 16 -0.87 -12.88 -3.30
CA MET A 16 -1.33 -11.53 -2.93
C MET A 16 -0.25 -10.76 -2.18
N LEU A 17 0.34 -11.34 -1.14
CA LEU A 17 1.39 -10.69 -0.36
C LEU A 17 2.62 -10.36 -1.20
N VAL A 18 3.07 -11.29 -2.06
CA VAL A 18 4.19 -11.07 -2.99
C VAL A 18 3.87 -9.94 -3.95
N MET A 19 2.68 -9.93 -4.55
CA MET A 19 2.27 -8.89 -5.47
C MET A 19 2.19 -7.51 -4.80
N ILE A 20 1.54 -7.40 -3.63
CA ILE A 20 1.42 -6.13 -2.88
C ILE A 20 2.78 -5.69 -2.31
N SER A 21 3.69 -6.62 -2.01
CA SER A 21 5.03 -6.25 -1.58
C SER A 21 5.88 -5.65 -2.71
N GLU A 22 5.57 -5.91 -3.97
CA GLU A 22 6.39 -5.54 -5.14
C GLU A 22 7.89 -5.86 -4.95
N CYS A 23 8.20 -7.00 -4.33
CA CYS A 23 9.55 -7.43 -3.97
C CYS A 23 10.30 -6.51 -2.98
N ASN A 24 9.59 -5.63 -2.27
CA ASN A 24 10.15 -4.83 -1.17
C ASN A 24 10.13 -5.66 0.14
N PRO A 25 11.29 -6.03 0.72
CA PRO A 25 11.33 -6.85 1.94
C PRO A 25 10.70 -6.18 3.16
N GLY A 26 10.81 -4.85 3.27
CA GLY A 26 10.20 -4.08 4.35
C GLY A 26 8.68 -4.10 4.26
N ALA A 27 8.13 -3.92 3.05
CA ALA A 27 6.70 -4.03 2.79
C ALA A 27 6.19 -5.45 3.09
N LEU A 28 6.89 -6.49 2.62
CA LEU A 28 6.52 -7.88 2.91
C LEU A 28 6.49 -8.13 4.42
N ASN A 29 7.47 -7.62 5.17
CA ASN A 29 7.50 -7.74 6.63
C ASN A 29 6.28 -7.08 7.29
N VAL A 30 5.84 -5.90 6.82
CA VAL A 30 4.64 -5.23 7.34
C VAL A 30 3.38 -6.04 7.00
N LEU A 31 3.25 -6.52 5.77
CA LEU A 31 2.11 -7.34 5.35
C LEU A 31 2.01 -8.64 6.16
N MET A 32 3.13 -9.30 6.44
CA MET A 32 3.16 -10.49 7.29
C MET A 32 2.70 -10.20 8.72
N GLN A 33 3.01 -9.02 9.26
CA GLN A 33 2.49 -8.59 10.57
C GLN A 33 0.99 -8.32 10.53
N LEU A 34 0.47 -7.74 9.44
CA LEU A 34 -0.96 -7.52 9.26
C LEU A 34 -1.72 -8.84 9.20
N VAL A 35 -1.22 -9.86 8.50
CA VAL A 35 -1.86 -11.19 8.42
C VAL A 35 -2.05 -11.85 9.80
N GLN A 36 -1.26 -11.48 10.80
CA GLN A 36 -1.42 -11.98 12.18
C GLN A 36 -2.54 -11.26 12.96
N LYS A 37 -3.20 -10.26 12.37
CA LYS A 37 -4.34 -9.54 12.98
C LYS A 37 -5.66 -10.14 12.48
N ASP A 38 -6.68 -10.11 13.35
CA ASP A 38 -8.01 -10.63 13.02
C ASP A 38 -8.60 -10.00 11.75
N ASP A 39 -8.44 -8.68 11.57
CA ASP A 39 -8.91 -7.92 10.39
C ASP A 39 -7.79 -7.66 9.35
N GLY A 40 -6.67 -8.38 9.46
CA GLY A 40 -5.46 -8.16 8.67
C GLY A 40 -5.66 -8.15 7.16
N LEU A 41 -6.46 -9.10 6.67
CA LEU A 41 -6.79 -9.21 5.25
C LEU A 41 -7.59 -8.00 4.75
N GLY A 42 -8.53 -7.48 5.55
CA GLY A 42 -9.30 -6.29 5.21
C GLY A 42 -8.39 -5.08 5.01
N ILE A 43 -7.44 -4.89 5.93
CA ILE A 43 -6.47 -3.79 5.85
C ILE A 43 -5.56 -3.92 4.61
N ILE A 44 -5.18 -5.14 4.23
CA ILE A 44 -4.40 -5.38 3.01
C ILE A 44 -5.21 -5.02 1.74
N LEU A 45 -6.51 -5.32 1.72
CA LEU A 45 -7.40 -4.90 0.63
C LEU A 45 -7.60 -3.38 0.61
N ASP A 46 -7.67 -2.73 1.78
CA ASP A 46 -7.72 -1.27 1.86
C ASP A 46 -6.45 -0.64 1.29
N LEU A 47 -5.27 -1.17 1.60
CA LEU A 47 -4.01 -0.73 1.00
C LEU A 47 -4.04 -0.83 -0.53
N ASP A 48 -4.62 -1.90 -1.06
CA ASP A 48 -4.78 -2.07 -2.51
C ASP A 48 -5.71 -1.03 -3.13
N ASP A 49 -6.86 -0.79 -2.50
CA ASP A 49 -7.83 0.23 -2.92
C ASP A 49 -7.29 1.67 -2.76
N MET A 50 -6.28 1.87 -1.92
CA MET A 50 -5.51 3.11 -1.83
C MET A 50 -4.35 3.18 -2.83
N ASN A 51 -4.12 2.12 -3.62
CA ASN A 51 -2.95 1.97 -4.50
C ASN A 51 -1.61 2.04 -3.76
N ILE A 52 -1.57 1.63 -2.49
CA ILE A 52 -0.38 1.64 -1.64
C ILE A 52 0.24 0.25 -1.67
N ARG A 53 1.35 0.10 -2.39
CA ARG A 53 2.12 -1.16 -2.46
C ARG A 53 3.62 -0.90 -2.39
N GLY A 54 4.39 -1.96 -2.17
CA GLY A 54 5.84 -1.91 -2.18
C GLY A 54 6.43 -0.83 -1.27
N THR A 55 7.30 0.01 -1.82
CA THR A 55 7.98 1.08 -1.05
C THR A 55 7.00 2.05 -0.37
N GLN A 56 5.79 2.22 -0.91
CA GLN A 56 4.76 3.09 -0.31
C GLN A 56 4.28 2.58 1.06
N ILE A 57 4.16 1.25 1.22
CA ILE A 57 3.85 0.63 2.51
C ILE A 57 4.95 0.95 3.50
N TRP A 58 6.21 0.85 3.07
CA TRP A 58 7.36 1.12 3.93
C TRP A 58 7.42 2.59 4.38
N ILE A 59 7.20 3.55 3.48
CA ILE A 59 7.14 4.98 3.82
C ILE A 59 6.00 5.25 4.82
N GLY A 60 4.80 4.74 4.55
CA GLY A 60 3.65 4.94 5.44
C GLY A 60 3.88 4.33 6.84
N TYR A 61 4.43 3.12 6.90
CA TYR A 61 4.68 2.42 8.16
C TYR A 61 5.88 2.98 8.93
N LYS A 62 7.05 3.07 8.29
CA LYS A 62 8.29 3.45 8.95
C LYS A 62 8.41 4.96 9.10
N ASP A 63 8.38 5.68 7.98
CA ASP A 63 8.77 7.09 7.97
C ASP A 63 7.64 7.98 8.52
N PHE A 64 6.38 7.68 8.17
CA PHE A 64 5.22 8.44 8.65
C PHE A 64 4.71 7.98 10.03
N CYS A 65 4.55 6.66 10.24
CA CYS A 65 4.03 6.12 11.50
C CYS A 65 5.09 5.78 12.56
N GLY A 66 6.39 5.87 12.23
CA GLY A 66 7.47 5.59 13.17
C GLY A 66 7.61 4.11 13.53
N GLU A 67 7.38 3.21 12.57
CA GLU A 67 7.40 1.76 12.73
C GLU A 67 6.33 1.21 13.70
N ASP A 68 5.30 2.02 13.97
CA ASP A 68 4.15 1.65 14.80
C ASP A 68 3.03 1.06 13.94
N LEU A 69 2.84 -0.26 14.05
CA LEU A 69 1.82 -0.97 13.28
C LEU A 69 0.40 -0.51 13.65
N GLY A 70 0.15 -0.15 14.92
CA GLY A 70 -1.16 0.30 15.36
C GLY A 70 -1.55 1.63 14.71
N LYS A 71 -0.61 2.59 14.72
CA LYS A 71 -0.79 3.87 14.01
C LYS A 71 -0.95 3.68 12.52
N PHE A 72 -0.16 2.78 11.91
CA PHE A 72 -0.27 2.52 10.49
C PHE A 72 -1.66 1.99 10.12
N ILE A 73 -2.18 1.01 10.88
CA ILE A 73 -3.54 0.49 10.70
C ILE A 73 -4.59 1.61 10.86
N GLU A 74 -4.47 2.44 11.90
CA GLU A 74 -5.38 3.57 12.13
C GLU A 74 -5.40 4.52 10.90
N LYS A 75 -4.24 4.85 10.35
CA LYS A 75 -4.10 5.75 9.20
C LYS A 75 -4.65 5.15 7.90
N VAL A 76 -4.47 3.86 7.69
CA VAL A 76 -5.06 3.14 6.55
C VAL A 76 -6.58 3.14 6.66
N LEU A 77 -7.14 2.74 7.80
CA LEU A 77 -8.59 2.70 8.01
C LEU A 77 -9.22 4.10 7.91
N ALA A 78 -8.53 5.13 8.38
CA ALA A 78 -8.99 6.52 8.28
C ALA A 78 -8.83 7.12 6.88
N ARG A 79 -8.20 6.41 5.93
CA ARG A 79 -7.81 6.91 4.61
C ARG A 79 -7.08 8.26 4.71
N ASP A 80 -6.11 8.34 5.62
CA ASP A 80 -5.46 9.58 6.04
C ASP A 80 -4.74 10.30 4.87
N ALA A 81 -5.18 11.53 4.57
CA ALA A 81 -4.68 12.30 3.45
C ALA A 81 -3.22 12.79 3.64
N ASP A 82 -2.78 12.97 4.89
CA ASP A 82 -1.40 13.40 5.17
C ASP A 82 -0.42 12.25 4.93
N MET A 83 -0.79 11.03 5.31
CA MET A 83 -0.05 9.81 4.99
C MET A 83 0.04 9.61 3.48
N VAL A 84 -1.08 9.70 2.76
CA VAL A 84 -1.10 9.60 1.29
C VAL A 84 -0.25 10.69 0.65
N GLY A 85 -0.31 11.92 1.18
CA GLY A 85 0.53 13.03 0.74
C GLY A 85 2.02 12.78 0.95
N ALA A 86 2.42 12.25 2.12
CA ALA A 86 3.80 11.87 2.41
C ALA A 86 4.30 10.78 1.47
N ILE A 87 3.52 9.70 1.33
CA ILE A 87 3.80 8.59 0.40
C ILE A 87 4.04 9.11 -1.02
N ASN A 88 3.18 9.98 -1.54
CA ASN A 88 3.32 10.48 -2.91
C ASN A 88 4.49 11.45 -3.09
N ARG A 89 4.89 12.19 -2.06
CA ARG A 89 6.06 13.10 -2.12
C ARG A 89 7.38 12.34 -2.09
N GLU A 90 7.50 11.39 -1.18
CA GLU A 90 8.72 10.61 -0.97
C GLU A 90 8.81 9.42 -1.92
N GLY A 91 7.68 9.10 -2.53
CA GLY A 91 7.50 7.94 -3.36
C GLY A 91 8.30 7.89 -4.66
N LEU A 92 8.75 9.04 -5.15
CA LEU A 92 9.56 9.09 -6.37
C LEU A 92 10.94 8.41 -6.23
N MET A 93 11.29 7.88 -5.05
CA MET A 93 12.60 7.27 -4.75
C MET A 93 12.63 5.73 -4.82
N GLY A 94 11.57 5.06 -5.26
CA GLY A 94 11.46 3.59 -5.18
C GLY A 94 10.95 2.87 -6.44
N ASN A 95 10.57 1.60 -6.26
CA ASN A 95 10.02 0.72 -7.29
C ASN A 95 8.55 0.98 -7.66
N HIS A 96 7.98 2.12 -7.26
CA HIS A 96 6.57 2.40 -7.46
C HIS A 96 6.38 3.56 -8.43
N ILE A 97 5.44 3.34 -9.35
CA ILE A 97 5.15 4.25 -10.44
C ILE A 97 3.72 4.75 -10.39
N HIS A 98 2.86 4.19 -9.52
CA HIS A 98 1.46 4.54 -9.40
C HIS A 98 1.18 5.37 -8.15
N LYS A 99 0.27 6.33 -8.28
CA LYS A 99 -0.04 7.28 -7.22
C LYS A 99 -0.94 6.65 -6.16
N ALA A 100 -0.60 6.84 -4.89
CA ALA A 100 -1.47 6.50 -3.78
C ALA A 100 -2.67 7.47 -3.72
N VAL A 101 -3.84 6.95 -3.39
CA VAL A 101 -5.10 7.71 -3.30
C VAL A 101 -5.81 7.40 -1.99
N VAL A 102 -6.73 8.28 -1.58
CA VAL A 102 -7.53 8.03 -0.37
C VAL A 102 -8.61 6.96 -0.61
N ASN A 103 -9.12 6.80 -1.83
CA ASN A 103 -10.11 5.77 -2.21
C ASN A 103 -10.11 5.54 -3.72
N GLY A 104 -10.63 4.38 -4.15
CA GLY A 104 -11.04 4.15 -5.53
C GLY A 104 -9.88 4.03 -6.51
N ALA A 105 -8.75 3.45 -6.09
CA ALA A 105 -7.57 3.23 -6.94
C ALA A 105 -7.91 2.49 -8.24
N LEU A 106 -8.90 1.59 -8.23
CA LEU A 106 -9.39 0.90 -9.43
C LEU A 106 -9.82 1.89 -10.53
N PHE A 107 -10.38 3.04 -10.14
CA PHE A 107 -10.85 4.09 -11.04
C PHE A 107 -9.82 5.20 -11.27
N ASP A 108 -8.80 5.32 -10.40
CA ASP A 108 -7.78 6.36 -10.42
C ASP A 108 -6.35 5.78 -10.46
N ASN A 109 -6.16 4.71 -11.24
CA ASN A 109 -4.87 4.02 -11.42
C ASN A 109 -3.94 4.80 -12.35
N ARG A 110 -3.56 6.01 -11.93
CA ARG A 110 -2.66 6.90 -12.69
C ARG A 110 -1.22 6.73 -12.25
N GLU A 111 -0.32 6.93 -13.21
CA GLU A 111 1.11 6.99 -12.93
C GLU A 111 1.43 8.29 -12.18
N LEU A 112 2.37 8.24 -11.24
CA LEU A 112 2.86 9.40 -10.48
C LEU A 112 3.35 10.55 -11.37
N LEU A 113 3.79 10.22 -12.60
CA LEU A 113 4.38 11.14 -13.57
C LEU A 113 3.45 11.48 -14.75
N SER A 114 2.19 11.04 -14.76
CA SER A 114 1.25 11.48 -15.80
C SER A 114 0.58 12.78 -15.37
N GLU A 115 0.93 13.88 -16.05
CA GLU A 115 0.23 15.17 -15.99
C GLU A 115 -1.24 15.06 -16.45
#